data_AF-A0A511ZEP0-F1
#
_entry.id   AF-A0A511ZEP0-F1
#
_cell.length_a   1.000
_cell.length_b   1.000
_cell.length_c   1.000
_cell.angle_alpha   90.00
_cell.angle_beta   90.00
_cell.angle_gamma   90.00
#
_symmetry.space_group_name_H-M   'P 1'
#
loop_
_entity.id
_entity.type
_entity.pdbx_description
1 polymer ?
#
loop_
_entity_poly.entity_id
_entity_poly.type
_entity_poly.pdbx_seq_one_letter_code
_entity_poly.pdbx_strand_id
1 'polypeptide(L)'
;MIISTIILGWSGIILFLITAFIFPKMAKNNEFAFIHFLLAWMYAFWLPVPLVLNQLLDFDYLQIGIIFGFIYLFMLIITMVLQTGHITYIVKNNTGQAITDKESKYMMATLSDPFEAFANVFKSIWALFLAIGFWNNGEYVMGCLMILFSLFGVYYLFLILNNILVTPVKLFAKVKPNVYVTNLETFLFFLILLIYIT
;
A
#
# COMPACT_ATOMS: atom_id res chain seq x y z
N MET A 1 3.81 -23.27 -4.88
CA MET A 1 3.76 -21.79 -4.77
C MET A 1 2.40 -21.32 -4.27
N ILE A 2 1.29 -21.78 -4.86
CA ILE A 2 -0.09 -21.42 -4.45
C ILE A 2 -0.33 -21.60 -2.94
N ILE A 3 -0.05 -22.78 -2.37
CA ILE A 3 -0.25 -23.04 -0.93
C ILE A 3 0.52 -22.04 -0.06
N SER A 4 1.77 -21.76 -0.40
CA SER A 4 2.59 -20.78 0.33
C SER A 4 2.00 -19.38 0.24
N THR A 5 1.50 -18.97 -0.94
CA THR A 5 0.83 -17.68 -1.13
C THR A 5 -0.48 -17.59 -0.36
N ILE A 6 -1.26 -18.67 -0.25
CA ILE A 6 -2.47 -18.71 0.57
C ILE A 6 -2.09 -18.51 2.05
N ILE A 7 -1.13 -19.27 2.57
CA ILE A 7 -0.69 -19.18 3.97
C ILE A 7 -0.16 -17.77 4.29
N LEU A 8 0.77 -17.26 3.48
CA LEU A 8 1.35 -15.93 3.68
C LEU A 8 0.31 -14.84 3.49
N GLY A 9 -0.53 -14.95 2.46
CA GLY A 9 -1.57 -14.00 2.15
C GLY A 9 -2.56 -13.80 3.29
N TRP A 10 -3.15 -14.90 3.78
CA TRP A 10 -4.04 -14.87 4.94
C TRP A 10 -3.33 -14.43 6.22
N SER A 11 -2.05 -14.80 6.40
CA SER A 11 -1.24 -14.27 7.51
C SER A 11 -1.11 -12.74 7.42
N GLY A 12 -0.96 -12.17 6.23
CA GLY A 12 -0.96 -10.72 6.01
C GLY A 12 -2.30 -10.07 6.38
N ILE A 13 -3.42 -10.68 5.99
CA ILE A 13 -4.78 -10.21 6.38
C ILE A 13 -4.95 -10.21 7.90
N ILE A 14 -4.54 -11.30 8.57
CA ILE A 14 -4.58 -11.40 10.04
C ILE A 14 -3.68 -10.33 10.67
N LEU A 15 -2.49 -10.10 10.12
CA LEU A 15 -1.56 -9.09 10.62
C LEU A 15 -2.13 -7.67 10.48
N PHE A 16 -2.81 -7.36 9.37
CA PHE A 16 -3.53 -6.10 9.20
C PHE A 16 -4.57 -5.90 10.31
N LEU A 17 -5.41 -6.92 10.55
CA LEU A 17 -6.46 -6.86 11.57
C LEU A 17 -5.87 -6.68 12.97
N ILE A 18 -4.85 -7.45 13.33
CA ILE A 18 -4.13 -7.30 14.60
C ILE A 18 -3.61 -5.87 14.74
N THR A 19 -2.95 -5.35 13.71
CA THR A 19 -2.40 -3.99 13.70
C THR A 19 -3.49 -2.94 13.90
N ALA A 20 -4.62 -3.07 13.22
CA ALA A 20 -5.77 -2.19 13.36
C ALA A 20 -6.38 -2.22 14.78
N PHE A 21 -6.49 -3.40 15.40
CA PHE A 21 -7.02 -3.55 16.75
C PHE A 21 -6.08 -3.01 17.84
N ILE A 22 -4.77 -3.20 17.68
CA ILE A 22 -3.79 -2.70 18.67
C ILE A 22 -3.46 -1.22 18.46
N PHE A 23 -3.75 -0.64 17.30
CA PHE A 23 -3.41 0.74 16.94
C PHE A 23 -3.79 1.76 18.03
N PRO A 24 -5.03 1.78 18.58
CA PRO A 24 -5.39 2.78 19.60
C PRO A 24 -4.54 2.67 20.87
N LYS A 25 -4.13 1.46 21.25
CA LYS A 25 -3.28 1.22 22.42
C LYS A 25 -1.83 1.63 22.14
N MET A 26 -1.30 1.23 20.99
CA MET A 26 0.08 1.53 20.59
C MET A 26 0.28 3.02 20.34
N ALA A 27 -0.70 3.70 19.72
CA ALA A 27 -0.67 5.15 19.51
C ALA A 27 -0.65 5.93 20.84
N LYS A 28 -1.38 5.48 21.87
CA LYS A 28 -1.33 6.09 23.21
C LYS A 28 0.04 5.96 23.88
N ASN A 29 0.76 4.89 23.58
CA ASN A 29 2.09 4.62 24.12
C ASN A 29 3.23 5.16 23.22
N ASN A 30 2.92 5.90 22.16
CA ASN A 30 3.88 6.40 21.16
C ASN A 30 4.67 5.28 20.42
N GLU A 31 4.13 4.07 20.36
CA GLU A 31 4.76 2.90 19.72
C GLU A 31 4.45 2.83 18.21
N PHE A 32 4.57 3.97 17.52
CA PHE A 32 4.28 4.07 16.09
C PHE A 32 5.30 3.33 15.24
N ALA A 33 6.56 3.21 15.68
CA ALA A 33 7.58 2.45 14.97
C ALA A 33 7.18 0.97 14.85
N PHE A 34 6.63 0.39 15.92
CA PHE A 34 6.18 -0.99 15.90
C PHE A 34 5.00 -1.21 14.94
N ILE A 35 4.06 -0.26 14.87
CA ILE A 35 2.94 -0.31 13.91
C ILE A 35 3.46 -0.38 12.47
N HIS A 36 4.37 0.51 12.07
CA HIS A 36 4.92 0.52 10.71
C HIS A 36 5.76 -0.74 10.43
N PHE A 37 6.46 -1.27 11.44
CA PHE A 37 7.17 -2.54 11.30
C PHE A 37 6.22 -3.71 11.00
N LEU A 38 5.08 -3.79 11.69
CA LEU A 38 4.06 -4.80 11.38
C LEU A 38 3.46 -4.63 9.97
N LEU A 39 3.24 -3.39 9.53
CA LEU A 39 2.77 -3.11 8.16
C LEU A 39 3.82 -3.52 7.11
N ALA A 40 5.12 -3.33 7.36
CA ALA A 40 6.17 -3.81 6.46
C ALA A 40 6.12 -5.34 6.28
N TRP A 41 5.95 -6.08 7.38
CA TRP A 41 5.78 -7.54 7.35
C TRP A 41 4.52 -7.98 6.60
N MET A 42 3.42 -7.25 6.80
CA MET A 42 2.17 -7.51 6.09
C MET A 42 2.36 -7.40 4.57
N TYR A 43 2.99 -6.32 4.08
CA TYR A 43 3.27 -6.17 2.65
C TYR A 43 4.26 -7.22 2.14
N ALA A 44 5.25 -7.61 2.94
CA ALA A 44 6.17 -8.69 2.59
C ALA A 44 5.45 -10.04 2.40
N PHE A 45 4.45 -10.33 3.23
CA PHE A 45 3.63 -11.54 3.09
C PHE A 45 2.76 -11.55 1.84
N TRP A 46 2.45 -10.39 1.26
CA TRP A 46 1.71 -10.28 0.01
C TRP A 46 2.60 -10.30 -1.25
N LEU A 47 3.93 -10.29 -1.13
CA LEU A 47 4.86 -10.38 -2.28
C LEU A 47 4.61 -11.56 -3.23
N PRO A 48 4.18 -12.76 -2.77
CA PRO A 48 3.90 -13.87 -3.67
C PRO A 48 2.59 -13.73 -4.48
N VAL A 49 1.71 -12.78 -4.13
CA VAL A 49 0.37 -12.64 -4.73
C VAL A 49 0.43 -12.30 -6.23
N PRO A 50 1.21 -11.29 -6.70
CA PRO A 50 1.35 -11.01 -8.13
C PRO A 50 1.74 -12.24 -8.97
N LEU A 51 2.67 -13.06 -8.48
CA LEU A 51 3.16 -14.24 -9.19
C LEU A 51 2.08 -15.30 -9.35
N VAL A 52 1.34 -15.60 -8.27
CA VAL A 52 0.29 -16.61 -8.32
C VAL A 52 -0.87 -16.18 -9.19
N LEU A 53 -1.29 -14.91 -9.13
CA LEU A 53 -2.35 -14.41 -10.02
C LEU A 53 -1.97 -14.52 -11.50
N ASN A 54 -0.71 -14.28 -11.85
CA ASN A 54 -0.25 -14.48 -13.22
C ASN A 54 -0.28 -15.94 -13.66
N GLN A 55 0.08 -16.87 -12.78
CA GLN A 55 0.00 -18.30 -13.07
C GLN A 55 -1.44 -18.79 -13.22
N LEU A 56 -2.37 -18.24 -12.43
CA LEU A 56 -3.77 -18.63 -12.46
C LEU A 56 -4.54 -18.08 -13.65
N LEU A 57 -4.23 -16.85 -14.09
CA LEU A 57 -4.91 -16.19 -15.19
C LEU A 57 -4.25 -16.43 -16.56
N ASP A 58 -3.06 -17.03 -16.62
CA ASP A 58 -2.37 -17.45 -17.85
C ASP A 58 -2.52 -16.45 -19.03
N PHE A 59 -2.26 -15.17 -18.76
CA PHE A 59 -2.49 -14.08 -19.71
C PHE A 59 -1.20 -13.30 -19.94
N ASP A 60 -0.69 -13.28 -21.17
CA ASP A 60 0.64 -12.73 -21.50
C ASP A 60 0.85 -11.29 -21.03
N TYR A 61 -0.14 -10.42 -21.18
CA TYR A 61 -0.02 -9.01 -20.75
C TYR A 61 -0.02 -8.85 -19.23
N LEU A 62 -0.46 -9.85 -18.47
CA LEU A 62 -0.40 -9.83 -17.00
C LEU A 62 1.04 -9.92 -16.49
N GLN A 63 1.99 -10.38 -17.30
CA GLN A 63 3.42 -10.33 -16.99
C GLN A 63 3.88 -8.88 -16.74
N ILE A 64 3.36 -7.91 -17.49
CA ILE A 64 3.61 -6.48 -17.26
C ILE A 64 2.93 -6.04 -15.96
N GLY A 65 1.71 -6.51 -15.71
CA GLY A 65 0.97 -6.25 -14.48
C GLY A 65 1.73 -6.68 -13.22
N ILE A 66 2.42 -7.83 -13.25
CA ILE A 66 3.24 -8.32 -12.14
C ILE A 66 4.31 -7.30 -11.74
N ILE A 67 4.97 -6.65 -12.72
CA ILE A 67 6.01 -5.65 -12.45
C ILE A 67 5.44 -4.53 -11.59
N PHE A 68 4.26 -4.02 -11.95
CA PHE A 68 3.58 -2.98 -11.17
C PHE A 68 3.18 -3.45 -9.78
N GLY A 69 2.70 -4.69 -9.64
CA GLY A 69 2.37 -5.28 -8.34
C GLY A 69 3.59 -5.40 -7.42
N PHE A 70 4.73 -5.83 -7.96
CA PHE A 70 5.97 -5.89 -7.21
C PHE A 70 6.51 -4.51 -6.84
N ILE A 71 6.57 -3.58 -7.79
CA ILE A 71 7.04 -2.22 -7.51
C ILE A 71 6.19 -1.60 -6.40
N TYR A 72 4.87 -1.73 -6.47
CA TYR A 72 3.97 -1.29 -5.41
C TYR A 72 4.34 -1.87 -4.04
N LEU A 73 4.46 -3.20 -3.93
CA LEU A 73 4.76 -3.86 -2.66
C LEU A 73 6.16 -3.52 -2.12
N PHE A 74 7.18 -3.53 -2.98
CA PHE A 74 8.53 -3.13 -2.59
C PHE A 74 8.57 -1.70 -2.10
N MET A 75 7.87 -0.79 -2.79
CA MET A 75 7.82 0.60 -2.37
C MET A 75 7.21 0.74 -0.98
N LEU A 76 6.09 0.06 -0.70
CA LEU A 76 5.49 0.11 0.63
C LEU A 76 6.37 -0.52 1.70
N ILE A 77 7.04 -1.64 1.42
CA ILE A 77 7.98 -2.24 2.38
C ILE A 77 9.11 -1.26 2.70
N ILE A 78 9.73 -0.64 1.69
CA ILE A 78 10.80 0.34 1.87
C ILE A 78 10.31 1.51 2.71
N THR A 79 9.15 2.08 2.38
CA THR A 79 8.60 3.21 3.13
C THR A 79 8.32 2.86 4.58
N MET A 80 7.66 1.74 4.85
CA MET A 80 7.34 1.33 6.21
C MET A 80 8.61 1.07 7.04
N VAL A 81 9.67 0.53 6.42
CA VAL A 81 10.98 0.36 7.07
C VAL A 81 11.65 1.71 7.35
N LEU A 82 11.64 2.64 6.39
CA LEU A 82 12.17 4.00 6.58
C LEU A 82 11.43 4.74 7.70
N GLN A 83 10.10 4.68 7.71
CA GLN A 83 9.26 5.25 8.78
C GLN A 83 9.59 4.64 10.14
N THR A 84 9.74 3.32 10.21
CA THR A 84 10.13 2.61 11.44
C THR A 84 11.48 3.10 11.96
N GLY A 85 12.49 3.19 11.08
CA GLY A 85 13.83 3.67 11.41
C GLY A 85 13.82 5.12 11.87
N HIS A 86 13.13 5.99 11.14
CA HIS A 86 12.96 7.41 11.46
C HIS A 86 12.33 7.60 12.84
N ILE A 87 11.18 6.97 13.11
CA ILE A 87 10.49 7.10 14.40
C ILE A 87 11.35 6.56 15.54
N THR A 88 11.98 5.40 15.35
CA THR A 88 12.85 4.78 16.37
C THR A 88 14.04 5.69 16.70
N TYR A 89 14.66 6.29 15.69
CA TYR A 89 15.79 7.19 15.88
C TYR A 89 15.39 8.43 16.69
N ILE A 90 14.27 9.07 16.33
CA ILE A 90 13.77 10.25 17.05
C ILE A 90 13.44 9.91 18.50
N VAL A 91 12.70 8.83 18.76
CA VAL A 91 12.30 8.46 20.12
C VAL A 91 13.51 8.10 21.01
N LYS A 92 14.54 7.44 20.46
CA LYS A 92 15.67 6.96 21.25
C LYS A 92 16.81 7.97 21.40
N ASN A 93 17.08 8.78 20.38
CA ASN A 93 18.29 9.60 20.30
C ASN A 93 18.04 11.11 20.40
N ASN A 94 16.78 11.57 20.41
CA ASN A 94 16.44 12.99 20.51
C ASN A 94 16.23 13.47 21.96
N THR A 95 17.05 12.99 22.90
CA THR A 95 16.92 13.28 24.34
C THR A 95 17.12 14.76 24.70
N GLY A 96 17.82 15.52 23.85
CA GLY A 96 17.97 16.97 23.95
C GLY A 96 16.94 17.80 23.19
N GLN A 97 15.92 17.18 22.56
CA GLN A 97 14.95 17.83 21.66
C GLN A 97 15.62 18.67 20.56
N ALA A 98 16.81 18.28 20.11
CA ALA A 98 17.54 18.96 19.05
C ALA A 98 16.79 18.92 17.71
N ILE A 99 15.96 17.89 17.51
CA ILE A 99 15.01 17.81 16.40
C ILE A 99 13.63 18.14 16.94
N THR A 100 13.03 19.21 16.45
CA THR A 100 11.66 19.58 16.80
C THR A 100 10.64 18.65 16.15
N ASP A 101 9.45 18.53 16.74
CA ASP A 101 8.33 17.76 16.13
C ASP A 101 8.01 18.23 14.71
N LYS A 102 8.23 19.52 14.43
CA LYS A 102 8.03 20.11 13.11
C LYS A 102 9.05 19.56 12.12
N GLU A 103 10.33 19.58 12.45
CA GLU A 103 11.41 19.04 11.60
C GLU A 103 11.27 17.53 11.38
N SER A 104 10.90 16.79 12.42
CA SER A 104 10.61 15.36 12.32
C SER A 104 9.46 15.07 11.34
N LYS A 105 8.36 15.86 11.41
CA LYS A 105 7.25 15.74 10.46
C LYS A 105 7.65 16.13 9.03
N TYR A 106 8.46 17.17 8.85
CA TYR A 106 8.94 17.58 7.52
C TYR A 106 9.79 16.49 6.86
N MET A 107 10.70 15.88 7.63
CA MET A 107 11.55 14.79 7.15
C MET A 107 10.69 13.59 6.73
N MET A 108 9.69 13.23 7.54
CA MET A 108 8.76 12.15 7.20
C MET A 108 7.95 12.48 5.93
N ALA A 109 7.37 13.69 5.86
CA ALA A 109 6.53 14.10 4.75
C ALA A 109 7.29 14.18 3.41
N THR A 110 8.60 14.42 3.46
CA THR A 110 9.43 14.51 2.24
C THR A 110 9.79 13.14 1.70
N LEU A 111 10.05 12.16 2.58
CA LEU A 111 10.52 10.83 2.20
C LEU A 111 9.39 9.83 1.99
N SER A 112 8.28 9.99 2.72
CA SER A 112 7.24 8.97 2.82
C SER A 112 6.03 9.27 1.94
N ASP A 113 5.44 10.46 2.10
CA ASP A 113 4.13 10.76 1.52
C ASP A 113 4.10 10.71 -0.02
N PRO A 114 5.10 11.25 -0.76
CA PRO A 114 5.14 11.13 -2.22
C PRO A 114 5.35 9.69 -2.67
N PHE A 115 6.12 8.91 -1.90
CA PHE A 115 6.47 7.55 -2.24
C PHE A 115 5.27 6.60 -2.06
N GLU A 116 4.51 6.74 -0.97
CA GLU A 116 3.26 5.99 -0.76
C GLU A 116 2.21 6.35 -1.80
N ALA A 117 2.05 7.64 -2.12
CA ALA A 117 1.11 8.06 -3.14
C ALA A 117 1.47 7.46 -4.51
N PHE A 118 2.75 7.46 -4.87
CA PHE A 118 3.23 6.86 -6.13
C PHE A 118 3.12 5.33 -6.14
N ALA A 119 3.41 4.67 -5.02
CA ALA A 119 3.16 3.24 -4.87
C ALA A 119 1.68 2.90 -5.17
N ASN A 120 0.75 3.68 -4.63
CA ASN A 120 -0.69 3.45 -4.86
C ASN A 120 -1.13 3.72 -6.32
N VAL A 121 -0.43 4.59 -7.06
CA VAL A 121 -0.62 4.69 -8.52
C VAL A 121 -0.20 3.38 -9.20
N PHE A 122 0.95 2.80 -8.83
CA PHE A 122 1.35 1.51 -9.37
C PHE A 122 0.39 0.37 -9.02
N LYS A 123 -0.16 0.34 -7.80
CA LYS A 123 -1.25 -0.58 -7.45
C LYS A 123 -2.44 -0.42 -8.39
N SER A 124 -2.83 0.82 -8.70
CA SER A 124 -3.98 1.10 -9.57
C SER A 124 -3.73 0.65 -11.00
N ILE A 125 -2.49 0.79 -11.50
CA ILE A 125 -2.07 0.26 -12.80
C ILE A 125 -2.07 -1.27 -12.77
N TRP A 126 -1.57 -1.89 -11.71
CA TRP A 126 -1.63 -3.34 -11.52
C TRP A 126 -3.08 -3.86 -11.51
N ALA A 127 -3.98 -3.19 -10.80
CA ALA A 127 -5.41 -3.50 -10.79
C ALA A 127 -6.02 -3.44 -12.19
N LEU A 128 -5.61 -2.49 -13.04
CA LEU A 128 -6.05 -2.44 -14.43
C LEU A 128 -5.60 -3.67 -15.23
N PHE A 129 -4.34 -4.11 -15.09
CA PHE A 129 -3.88 -5.34 -15.74
C PHE A 129 -4.60 -6.58 -15.23
N LEU A 130 -4.86 -6.66 -13.92
CA LEU A 130 -5.67 -7.73 -13.33
C LEU A 130 -7.09 -7.71 -13.88
N ALA A 131 -7.71 -6.54 -14.01
CA ALA A 131 -9.05 -6.40 -14.58
C ALA A 131 -9.13 -6.99 -16.00
N ILE A 132 -8.15 -6.63 -16.85
CA ILE A 132 -8.07 -7.15 -18.22
C ILE A 132 -7.84 -8.66 -18.20
N GLY A 133 -6.93 -9.15 -17.35
CA GLY A 133 -6.64 -10.58 -17.19
C GLY A 133 -7.86 -11.39 -16.75
N PHE A 134 -8.57 -10.95 -15.71
CA PHE A 134 -9.81 -11.57 -15.26
C PHE A 134 -10.89 -11.56 -16.34
N TRP A 135 -11.06 -10.43 -17.02
CA TRP A 135 -12.04 -10.31 -18.10
C TRP A 135 -11.75 -11.29 -19.25
N ASN A 136 -10.48 -11.44 -19.62
CA ASN A 136 -10.05 -12.35 -20.68
C ASN A 136 -10.27 -13.83 -20.31
N ASN A 137 -10.23 -14.16 -19.02
CA ASN A 137 -10.49 -15.51 -18.50
C ASN A 137 -11.99 -15.79 -18.22
N GLY A 138 -12.88 -14.85 -18.51
CA GLY A 138 -14.31 -14.99 -18.23
C GLY A 138 -14.72 -14.71 -16.78
N GLU A 139 -13.78 -14.30 -15.93
CA GLU A 139 -14.00 -13.95 -14.52
C GLU A 139 -14.53 -12.51 -14.37
N TYR A 140 -15.69 -12.23 -14.97
CA TYR A 140 -16.21 -10.87 -15.13
C TYR A 140 -16.45 -10.14 -13.80
N VAL A 141 -16.85 -10.85 -12.75
CA VAL A 141 -17.06 -10.25 -11.42
C VAL A 141 -15.74 -9.70 -10.88
N MET A 142 -14.67 -10.49 -10.95
CA MET A 142 -13.34 -10.04 -10.54
C MET A 142 -12.80 -8.94 -11.46
N GLY A 143 -13.05 -9.03 -12.76
CA GLY A 143 -12.74 -7.97 -13.72
C GLY A 143 -13.36 -6.63 -13.30
N CYS A 144 -14.67 -6.60 -13.03
CA CYS A 144 -15.39 -5.41 -12.57
C CYS A 144 -14.85 -4.88 -11.23
N LEU A 145 -14.57 -5.75 -10.26
CA LEU A 145 -13.99 -5.33 -8.98
C LEU A 145 -12.62 -4.68 -9.17
N MET A 146 -11.76 -5.27 -9.99
CA MET A 146 -10.42 -4.72 -10.28
C MET A 146 -10.49 -3.39 -11.04
N ILE A 147 -11.49 -3.20 -11.92
CA ILE A 147 -11.76 -1.89 -12.54
C ILE A 147 -12.05 -0.85 -11.46
N LEU A 148 -12.89 -1.15 -10.46
CA LEU A 148 -13.18 -0.21 -9.38
C LEU A 148 -11.92 0.19 -8.61
N PHE A 149 -11.02 -0.75 -8.32
CA PHE A 149 -9.72 -0.44 -7.71
C PHE A 149 -8.84 0.39 -8.63
N SER A 150 -8.84 0.13 -9.94
CA SER A 150 -8.05 0.92 -10.90
C SER A 150 -8.49 2.40 -10.96
N LEU A 151 -9.77 2.68 -10.70
CA LEU A 151 -10.30 4.06 -10.66
C LEU A 151 -9.73 4.88 -9.50
N PHE A 152 -9.29 4.24 -8.41
CA PHE A 152 -8.54 4.94 -7.35
C PHE A 152 -7.22 5.52 -7.87
N GLY A 153 -6.72 5.06 -9.02
CA GLY A 153 -5.57 5.66 -9.70
C GLY A 153 -5.75 7.15 -9.96
N VAL A 154 -6.96 7.62 -10.30
CA VAL A 154 -7.24 9.05 -10.48
C VAL A 154 -7.09 9.81 -9.16
N TYR A 155 -7.58 9.25 -8.06
CA TYR A 155 -7.43 9.81 -6.73
C TYR A 155 -5.95 9.94 -6.33
N TYR A 156 -5.17 8.86 -6.50
CA TYR A 156 -3.75 8.85 -6.18
C TYR A 156 -2.92 9.76 -7.09
N LEU A 157 -3.24 9.84 -8.38
CA LEU A 157 -2.61 10.79 -9.29
C LEU A 157 -2.85 12.24 -8.85
N PHE A 158 -4.06 12.60 -8.43
CA PHE A 158 -4.36 13.95 -7.96
C PHE A 158 -3.60 14.28 -6.68
N LEU A 159 -3.44 13.32 -5.75
CA LEU A 159 -2.61 13.49 -4.55
C LEU A 159 -1.15 13.76 -4.92
N ILE A 160 -0.57 12.99 -5.83
CA ILE A 160 0.82 13.18 -6.27
C ILE A 160 1.01 14.54 -6.93
N LEU A 161 0.14 14.89 -7.87
CA LEU A 161 0.22 16.18 -8.56
C LEU A 161 0.11 17.34 -7.56
N ASN A 162 -0.76 17.23 -6.57
CA ASN A 162 -0.86 18.23 -5.51
C ASN A 162 0.38 18.30 -4.62
N ASN A 163 1.08 17.18 -4.39
CA ASN A 163 2.28 17.12 -3.56
C ASN A 163 3.56 17.57 -4.30
N ILE A 164 3.62 17.42 -5.63
CA ILE A 164 4.81 17.78 -6.44
C ILE A 164 4.75 19.24 -6.93
N LEU A 165 3.56 19.77 -7.20
CA LEU A 165 3.42 21.12 -7.74
C LEU A 165 3.67 22.19 -6.66
N VAL A 166 4.61 23.10 -6.94
CA VAL A 166 4.92 24.25 -6.05
C VAL A 166 3.72 25.18 -5.92
N THR A 167 2.96 25.38 -6.99
CA THR A 167 1.71 26.14 -7.00
C THR A 167 0.52 25.19 -7.10
N PRO A 168 -0.30 25.07 -6.05
CA PRO A 168 -1.40 24.13 -6.05
C PRO A 168 -2.46 24.55 -7.07
N VAL A 169 -2.77 23.64 -8.00
CA VAL A 169 -3.89 23.82 -8.92
C VAL A 169 -5.18 23.58 -8.15
N LYS A 170 -6.13 24.54 -8.22
CA LYS A 170 -7.40 24.50 -7.46
C LYS A 170 -8.19 23.19 -7.62
N LEU A 171 -8.05 22.51 -8.75
CA LEU A 171 -8.68 21.22 -9.01
C LEU A 171 -8.13 20.13 -8.10
N PHE A 172 -6.80 20.00 -8.01
CA PHE A 172 -6.11 18.96 -7.24
C PHE A 172 -6.12 19.24 -5.75
N ALA A 173 -6.07 20.52 -5.35
CA ALA A 173 -6.09 20.94 -3.95
C ALA A 173 -7.38 20.55 -3.19
N LYS A 174 -8.46 20.19 -3.89
CA LYS A 174 -9.70 19.67 -3.29
C LYS A 174 -9.54 18.23 -2.78
N VAL A 175 -8.62 17.46 -3.35
CA VAL A 175 -8.38 16.07 -2.98
C VAL A 175 -7.35 16.03 -1.86
N LYS A 176 -7.76 15.56 -0.69
CA LYS A 176 -6.89 15.42 0.48
C LYS A 176 -6.58 13.95 0.76
N PRO A 177 -5.38 13.64 1.24
CA PRO A 177 -5.03 12.29 1.63
C PRO A 177 -5.93 11.84 2.79
N ASN A 178 -6.49 10.64 2.69
CA ASN A 178 -7.29 10.03 3.73
C ASN A 178 -6.78 8.62 4.05
N VAL A 179 -6.05 8.52 5.16
CA VAL A 179 -5.39 7.29 5.61
C VAL A 179 -6.38 6.14 5.81
N TYR A 180 -7.60 6.43 6.29
CA TYR A 180 -8.63 5.39 6.47
C TYR A 180 -9.09 4.82 5.13
N VAL A 181 -9.26 5.67 4.12
CA VAL A 181 -9.66 5.24 2.76
C VAL A 181 -8.56 4.40 2.15
N THR A 182 -7.30 4.87 2.16
CA THR A 182 -6.16 4.14 1.59
C THR A 182 -5.95 2.76 2.25
N ASN A 183 -6.04 2.68 3.57
CA ASN A 183 -5.86 1.43 4.30
C ASN A 183 -7.03 0.46 4.08
N LEU A 184 -8.28 0.95 4.09
CA LEU A 184 -9.45 0.12 3.82
C LEU A 184 -9.43 -0.41 2.38
N GLU A 185 -9.10 0.45 1.42
CA GLU A 185 -8.97 0.08 0.01
C GLU A 185 -7.87 -0.96 -0.19
N THR A 186 -6.70 -0.79 0.43
CA THR A 186 -5.62 -1.79 0.41
C THR A 186 -6.04 -3.12 1.04
N PHE A 187 -6.70 -3.09 2.20
CA PHE A 187 -7.22 -4.29 2.85
C PHE A 187 -8.21 -5.04 1.97
N LEU A 188 -9.21 -4.34 1.41
CA LEU A 188 -10.21 -4.95 0.53
C LEU A 188 -9.58 -5.49 -0.76
N PHE A 189 -8.61 -4.78 -1.32
CA PHE A 189 -7.90 -5.20 -2.52
C PHE A 189 -7.24 -6.57 -2.31
N PHE A 190 -6.43 -6.73 -1.26
CA PHE A 190 -5.77 -8.00 -0.98
C PHE A 190 -6.73 -9.08 -0.49
N LEU A 191 -7.75 -8.73 0.29
CA LEU A 191 -8.77 -9.69 0.73
C LEU A 191 -9.48 -10.34 -0.47
N ILE A 192 -9.92 -9.53 -1.43
CA ILE A 192 -10.62 -10.00 -2.64
C ILE A 192 -9.71 -10.89 -3.48
N LEU A 193 -8.45 -10.49 -3.68
CA LEU A 193 -7.47 -11.29 -4.43
C LEU A 193 -7.19 -12.64 -3.74
N LEU A 194 -7.10 -12.67 -2.41
CA LEU A 194 -6.87 -13.91 -1.67
C LEU A 194 -8.07 -14.83 -1.63
N ILE A 195 -9.28 -14.27 -1.59
CA ILE A 195 -10.52 -15.05 -1.75
C ILE A 195 -10.54 -15.73 -3.12
N TYR A 196 -10.11 -15.03 -4.18
CA TYR A 196 -10.03 -15.64 -5.52
C TYR A 196 -8.96 -16.73 -5.63
N ILE A 197 -7.80 -16.56 -4.97
CA ILE A 197 -6.70 -17.54 -5.01
C ILE A 197 -7.03 -18.82 -4.23
N THR A 198 -7.97 -18.77 -3.28
CA THR A 198 -8.33 -19.88 -2.37
C THR A 198 -9.43 -20.74 -2.97
#